data_AF-A0A178GQN3-F1
#
_entry.id   AF-A0A178GQN3-F1
#
_cell.length_a   1.000
_cell.length_b   1.000
_cell.length_c   1.000
_cell.angle_alpha   90.00
_cell.angle_beta   90.00
_cell.angle_gamma   90.00
#
_symmetry.space_group_name_H-M   'P 1'
#
loop_
_entity.id
_entity.type
_entity.pdbx_description
1 polymer ?
#
loop_
_entity_poly.entity_id
_entity_poly.type
_entity_poly.pdbx_seq_one_letter_code
_entity_poly.pdbx_strand_id
1 'polypeptide(L)'
;MKTSGFTILLLAALLSACHDSDNDSSSSNPPPTPIPNPVEPPPYDMEDMNNYIAATKYEQRYNNVVENCGSDSAPQYECSGLLFRGIRIAAQPKPWVHRQRDRDKGAVAFAYIRQDLNFKLPDDTYQAGIVIRPDYEDVAPTRCASPMDMNTDARTGSFNNCLKSDEVQYGSVDYTVKDCQDWGIDTPQKWLDIFIPVMRATKAQGTLDQFPGQTCSYTMSVSDQAKFATRANYFSMFAAIRKGVPTDLRPDWWNDEILVTAWNDEKATTAPIEAFYYNLGNEAGLEAAQSFQQAYYEDTQKYLPILAIDFKVDEPSRIYFSAHDQVVFENLSNLEKIKITANWLTPDPPAENSAAFELDKKTYQELLNPSASRWTLAQQDANITSQYLARRFLGFNYKYYTTEVTALINYMVDFEQPVANEIKAKYNRERPFVYYNSEICTPEDRDFLLTNTSYPSGHSLRGYLVGYSLSDVDNSRRSEFENTAVDYAKSRIVCRVHWLSDTEASKGIASMAMNILKYSPEYLGRVQAAKQSIQ
;
A
#
# COMPACT_ATOMS: atom_id res chain seq x y z
N MET A 1 50.58 -33.38 23.18
CA MET A 1 51.54 -34.43 22.77
C MET A 1 51.30 -35.66 23.62
N LYS A 2 51.15 -36.82 22.96
CA LYS A 2 51.00 -38.22 23.44
C LYS A 2 49.64 -38.59 24.07
N THR A 3 48.69 -39.16 23.30
CA THR A 3 48.51 -40.60 22.89
C THR A 3 48.26 -41.52 24.08
N SER A 4 47.33 -42.48 24.13
CA SER A 4 46.27 -43.05 23.28
C SER A 4 45.50 -44.05 24.16
N GLY A 5 44.27 -44.47 23.79
CA GLY A 5 43.69 -45.71 24.35
C GLY A 5 42.17 -45.80 24.32
N PHE A 6 41.62 -46.36 23.24
CA PHE A 6 40.25 -46.85 23.09
C PHE A 6 40.05 -48.17 23.85
N THR A 7 38.89 -48.38 24.50
CA THR A 7 38.19 -49.68 24.53
C THR A 7 36.70 -49.47 24.88
N ILE A 8 35.84 -50.09 24.08
CA ILE A 8 34.36 -50.13 24.16
C ILE A 8 33.94 -51.27 25.09
N LEU A 9 32.90 -51.09 25.92
CA LEU A 9 32.10 -52.19 26.47
C LEU A 9 30.61 -51.83 26.52
N LEU A 10 29.82 -52.66 25.84
CA LEU A 10 28.36 -52.78 25.97
C LEU A 10 28.00 -53.49 27.29
N LEU A 11 26.91 -53.09 27.93
CA LEU A 11 26.09 -54.00 28.73
C LEU A 11 24.61 -53.59 28.67
N ALA A 12 23.74 -54.59 28.57
CA ALA A 12 22.33 -54.48 28.26
C ALA A 12 21.41 -54.75 29.48
N ALA A 13 20.29 -54.02 29.49
CA ALA A 13 18.89 -54.41 29.76
C ALA A 13 18.40 -55.01 31.09
N LEU A 14 17.13 -54.62 31.38
CA LEU A 14 15.99 -55.29 32.06
C LEU A 14 15.54 -54.64 33.38
N LEU A 15 14.26 -54.45 33.75
CA LEU A 15 12.91 -54.42 33.15
C LEU A 15 11.92 -54.34 34.33
N SER A 16 10.86 -53.50 34.30
CA SER A 16 9.48 -53.76 34.80
C SER A 16 8.61 -52.48 34.59
N ALA A 17 7.64 -52.38 33.66
CA ALA A 17 6.29 -53.03 33.52
C ALA A 17 5.23 -52.38 34.46
N CYS A 18 4.00 -51.97 34.11
CA CYS A 18 3.08 -52.12 32.95
C CYS A 18 1.91 -51.08 33.09
N HIS A 19 1.25 -50.63 32.02
CA HIS A 19 -0.08 -51.10 31.55
C HIS A 19 -0.79 -50.11 30.61
N ASP A 20 -1.45 -50.68 29.59
CA ASP A 20 -2.01 -50.09 28.37
C ASP A 20 -3.34 -49.34 28.54
N SER A 21 -3.61 -48.42 27.60
CA SER A 21 -4.75 -48.56 26.69
C SER A 21 -4.62 -47.61 25.50
N ASP A 22 -4.24 -48.17 24.35
CA ASP A 22 -4.34 -47.58 23.03
C ASP A 22 -5.81 -47.27 22.67
N ASN A 23 -6.03 -46.13 22.04
CA ASN A 23 -7.14 -45.95 21.11
C ASN A 23 -6.63 -45.16 19.91
N ASP A 24 -5.99 -45.90 19.01
CA ASP A 24 -5.48 -45.44 17.73
C ASP A 24 -6.64 -45.34 16.75
N SER A 25 -7.02 -44.11 16.38
CA SER A 25 -7.80 -43.83 15.18
C SER A 25 -6.92 -43.08 14.19
N SER A 26 -5.93 -43.78 13.64
CA SER A 26 -5.15 -43.32 12.51
C SER A 26 -6.06 -43.20 11.26
N SER A 27 -6.60 -42.01 11.01
CA SER A 27 -7.03 -41.66 9.66
C SER A 27 -5.77 -41.38 8.83
N SER A 28 -5.22 -42.42 8.22
CA SER A 28 -4.17 -42.27 7.21
C SER A 28 -4.77 -41.51 6.02
N ASN A 29 -4.61 -40.19 5.99
CA ASN A 29 -4.85 -39.43 4.78
C ASN A 29 -3.94 -40.02 3.69
N PRO A 30 -4.46 -40.36 2.50
CA PRO A 30 -3.62 -40.81 1.41
C PRO A 30 -2.56 -39.73 1.14
N PRO A 31 -1.31 -40.13 0.78
CA PRO A 31 -0.28 -39.17 0.44
C PRO A 31 -0.80 -38.26 -0.68
N PRO A 32 -0.53 -36.94 -0.62
CA PRO A 32 -0.98 -36.03 -1.65
C PRO A 32 -0.49 -36.53 -3.01
N THR A 33 -1.40 -36.56 -3.99
CA THR A 33 -1.06 -36.85 -5.38
C THR A 33 0.08 -35.92 -5.80
N PRO A 34 1.15 -36.43 -6.45
CA PRO A 34 2.23 -35.57 -6.92
C PRO A 34 1.65 -34.44 -7.76
N ILE A 35 2.02 -33.19 -7.45
CA ILE A 35 1.63 -32.05 -8.27
C ILE A 35 2.12 -32.35 -9.69
N PRO A 36 1.28 -32.20 -10.73
CA PRO A 36 1.73 -32.33 -12.12
C PRO A 36 2.96 -31.46 -12.39
N ASN A 37 3.70 -31.75 -13.46
CA ASN A 37 4.89 -30.99 -13.85
C ASN A 37 4.68 -29.47 -13.68
N PRO A 38 5.70 -28.72 -13.22
CA PRO A 38 5.61 -27.27 -13.05
C PRO A 38 5.00 -26.64 -14.29
N VAL A 39 3.84 -26.00 -14.12
CA VAL A 39 3.22 -25.23 -15.20
C VAL A 39 4.02 -23.94 -15.33
N GLU A 40 4.49 -23.65 -16.53
CA GLU A 40 5.20 -22.40 -16.80
C GLU A 40 4.24 -21.22 -16.55
N PRO A 41 4.65 -20.22 -15.75
CA PRO A 41 3.83 -19.03 -15.54
C PRO A 41 3.63 -18.29 -16.86
N PRO A 42 2.50 -17.56 -17.01
CA PRO A 42 2.28 -16.74 -18.19
C PRO A 42 3.40 -15.69 -18.32
N PRO A 43 3.79 -15.32 -19.56
CA PRO A 43 4.83 -14.32 -19.77
C PRO A 43 4.40 -12.97 -19.19
N TYR A 44 5.34 -12.25 -18.60
CA TYR A 44 5.10 -10.91 -18.11
C TYR A 44 5.02 -9.91 -19.26
N ASP A 45 3.98 -9.08 -19.25
CA ASP A 45 3.72 -8.01 -20.21
C ASP A 45 3.28 -6.76 -19.45
N MET A 46 4.05 -5.67 -19.57
CA MET A 46 3.74 -4.43 -18.87
C MET A 46 2.44 -3.77 -19.33
N GLU A 47 1.94 -4.11 -20.52
CA GLU A 47 0.66 -3.62 -21.05
C GLU A 47 -0.53 -4.48 -20.61
N ASP A 48 -0.30 -5.72 -20.17
CA ASP A 48 -1.37 -6.57 -19.64
C ASP A 48 -1.71 -6.19 -18.20
N MET A 49 -2.80 -5.43 -18.06
CA MET A 49 -3.32 -4.99 -16.77
C MET A 49 -3.67 -6.14 -15.81
N ASN A 50 -3.82 -7.39 -16.28
CA ASN A 50 -4.01 -8.54 -15.39
C ASN A 50 -2.77 -8.87 -14.54
N ASN A 51 -1.60 -8.36 -14.92
CA ASN A 51 -0.37 -8.49 -14.15
C ASN A 51 -0.37 -7.60 -12.90
N TYR A 52 -1.28 -6.64 -12.82
CA TYR A 52 -1.32 -5.63 -11.77
C TYR A 52 -2.56 -5.74 -10.90
N ILE A 53 -2.41 -5.32 -9.65
CA ILE A 53 -3.52 -5.05 -8.73
C ILE A 53 -3.41 -3.63 -8.19
N ALA A 54 -4.51 -3.10 -7.67
CA ALA A 54 -4.50 -1.84 -6.94
C ALA A 54 -3.59 -1.94 -5.70
N ALA A 55 -2.70 -0.95 -5.53
CA ALA A 55 -1.89 -0.79 -4.33
C ALA A 55 -2.71 -0.06 -3.25
N THR A 56 -3.68 -0.76 -2.65
CA THR A 56 -4.80 -0.17 -1.88
C THR A 56 -4.37 0.84 -0.80
N LYS A 57 -3.31 0.59 -0.02
CA LYS A 57 -2.76 1.56 0.96
C LYS A 57 -2.41 2.91 0.32
N TYR A 58 -1.80 2.88 -0.87
CA TYR A 58 -1.36 4.08 -1.57
C TYR A 58 -2.54 4.76 -2.27
N GLU A 59 -3.43 4.00 -2.90
CA GLU A 59 -4.66 4.54 -3.48
C GLU A 59 -5.57 5.18 -2.43
N GLN A 60 -5.69 4.60 -1.24
CA GLN A 60 -6.49 5.19 -0.16
C GLN A 60 -5.92 6.54 0.27
N ARG A 61 -4.59 6.67 0.41
CA ARG A 61 -3.97 7.97 0.69
C ARG A 61 -4.18 8.96 -0.44
N TYR A 62 -3.97 8.53 -1.69
CA TYR A 62 -4.19 9.35 -2.88
C TYR A 62 -5.63 9.88 -2.99
N ASN A 63 -6.63 9.07 -2.66
CA ASN A 63 -8.05 9.44 -2.70
C ASN A 63 -8.53 10.17 -1.43
N ASN A 64 -7.70 10.29 -0.39
CA ASN A 64 -8.09 10.90 0.89
C ASN A 64 -8.10 12.43 0.81
N VAL A 65 -9.10 13.05 0.20
CA VAL A 65 -9.19 14.52 0.12
C VAL A 65 -9.62 15.10 1.47
N VAL A 66 -8.67 15.74 2.17
CA VAL A 66 -8.85 16.40 3.47
C VAL A 66 -8.34 17.83 3.44
N GLU A 67 -8.86 18.66 4.34
CA GLU A 67 -8.40 20.04 4.51
C GLU A 67 -7.07 20.12 5.27
N ASN A 68 -6.87 19.27 6.27
CA ASN A 68 -5.63 19.11 7.03
C ASN A 68 -5.60 17.73 7.70
N CYS A 69 -4.49 17.41 8.38
CA CYS A 69 -4.31 16.16 9.10
C CYS A 69 -4.67 16.29 10.59
N GLY A 70 -5.77 16.99 10.89
CA GLY A 70 -6.35 17.11 12.24
C GLY A 70 -6.00 18.40 12.99
N SER A 71 -5.17 19.28 12.41
CA SER A 71 -4.87 20.61 12.95
C SER A 71 -4.35 21.56 11.88
N ASP A 72 -4.43 22.86 12.14
CA ASP A 72 -3.90 23.92 11.26
C ASP A 72 -2.38 23.87 11.08
N SER A 73 -1.66 23.15 11.93
CA SER A 73 -0.21 22.92 11.83
C SER A 73 0.18 21.63 11.11
N ALA A 74 -0.79 20.78 10.73
CA ALA A 74 -0.54 19.48 10.10
C ALA A 74 -1.07 19.45 8.65
N PRO A 75 -0.24 19.84 7.65
CA PRO A 75 -0.62 19.79 6.24
C PRO A 75 -0.98 18.40 5.75
N GLN A 76 -1.69 18.38 4.64
CA GLN A 76 -2.29 17.19 4.05
C GLN A 76 -1.25 16.13 3.67
N TYR A 77 -0.04 16.53 3.28
CA TYR A 77 1.02 15.59 2.93
C TYR A 77 1.46 14.68 4.09
N GLU A 78 1.04 14.94 5.34
CA GLU A 78 1.31 14.10 6.51
C GLU A 78 0.31 12.93 6.66
N CYS A 79 -0.81 12.91 5.93
CA CYS A 79 -1.83 11.85 6.06
C CYS A 79 -2.60 11.54 4.77
N SER A 80 -2.34 12.28 3.69
CA SER A 80 -3.11 12.29 2.46
C SER A 80 -2.19 12.57 1.27
N GLY A 81 -2.54 12.01 0.11
CA GLY A 81 -1.71 12.07 -1.09
C GLY A 81 -0.42 11.26 -0.98
N LEU A 82 0.39 11.32 -2.03
CA LEU A 82 1.70 10.70 -2.10
C LEU A 82 2.75 11.77 -2.38
N LEU A 83 3.76 11.84 -1.51
CA LEU A 83 4.94 12.65 -1.72
C LEU A 83 6.03 11.80 -2.38
N PHE A 84 6.46 12.18 -3.58
CA PHE A 84 7.37 11.39 -4.39
C PHE A 84 8.44 12.25 -5.07
N ARG A 85 9.57 11.62 -5.40
CA ARG A 85 10.68 12.29 -6.07
C ARG A 85 11.20 11.44 -7.21
N GLY A 86 11.22 12.06 -8.38
CA GLY A 86 11.86 11.54 -9.57
C GLY A 86 13.38 11.49 -9.45
N ILE A 87 13.99 10.37 -9.83
CA ILE A 87 15.43 10.13 -9.72
C ILE A 87 15.94 9.50 -11.01
N ARG A 88 16.99 10.11 -11.58
CA ARG A 88 17.73 9.49 -12.69
C ARG A 88 18.79 8.56 -12.12
N ILE A 89 18.67 7.26 -12.39
CA ILE A 89 19.60 6.25 -11.85
C ILE A 89 21.07 6.56 -12.17
N ALA A 90 21.36 7.08 -13.37
CA ALA A 90 22.72 7.47 -13.77
C ALA A 90 23.32 8.60 -12.90
N ALA A 91 22.48 9.47 -12.33
CA ALA A 91 22.93 10.56 -11.47
C ALA A 91 22.95 10.19 -9.98
N GLN A 92 22.11 9.23 -9.58
CA GLN A 92 21.91 8.86 -8.18
C GLN A 92 21.46 7.38 -8.09
N PRO A 93 22.41 6.42 -8.17
CA PRO A 93 22.10 4.98 -8.19
C PRO A 93 21.57 4.46 -6.85
N LYS A 94 21.85 5.16 -5.74
CA LYS A 94 21.29 4.91 -4.41
C LYS A 94 20.37 6.09 -4.03
N PRO A 95 19.04 5.96 -4.16
CA PRO A 95 18.08 7.06 -3.93
C PRO A 95 18.14 7.74 -2.57
N TRP A 96 18.63 7.05 -1.54
CA TRP A 96 18.81 7.62 -0.21
C TRP A 96 20.05 8.48 -0.07
N VAL A 97 21.03 8.39 -0.98
CA VAL A 97 22.29 9.17 -0.96
C VAL A 97 22.11 10.48 -1.70
N HIS A 98 22.27 11.61 -1.03
CA HIS A 98 22.13 12.95 -1.60
C HIS A 98 23.24 13.25 -2.60
N ARG A 99 22.86 13.88 -3.73
CA ARG A 99 23.83 14.48 -4.66
C ARG A 99 24.51 15.67 -3.98
N GLN A 100 25.71 16.04 -4.45
CA GLN A 100 26.45 17.17 -3.84
C GLN A 100 25.61 18.46 -3.78
N ARG A 101 24.88 18.78 -4.85
CA ARG A 101 23.99 19.95 -4.90
C ARG A 101 22.89 19.94 -3.83
N ASP A 102 22.38 18.76 -3.48
CA ASP A 102 21.33 18.59 -2.48
C ASP A 102 21.92 18.77 -1.07
N ARG A 103 23.18 18.34 -0.86
CA ARG A 103 23.95 18.61 0.38
C ARG A 103 24.23 20.09 0.55
N ASP A 104 24.69 20.76 -0.50
CA ASP A 104 25.01 22.20 -0.49
C ASP A 104 23.75 23.03 -0.19
N LYS A 105 22.60 22.61 -0.75
CA LYS A 105 21.28 23.20 -0.47
C LYS A 105 20.74 22.83 0.92
N GLY A 106 21.13 21.67 1.44
CA GLY A 106 20.60 21.09 2.67
C GLY A 106 19.14 20.62 2.56
N ALA A 107 18.62 20.45 1.34
CA ALA A 107 17.24 20.07 1.08
C ALA A 107 17.09 19.35 -0.27
N VAL A 108 15.99 18.62 -0.43
CA VAL A 108 15.62 17.85 -1.62
C VAL A 108 14.17 18.16 -2.01
N ALA A 109 13.90 18.22 -3.31
CA ALA A 109 12.60 18.57 -3.83
C ALA A 109 11.74 17.32 -4.06
N PHE A 110 10.48 17.40 -3.67
CA PHE A 110 9.48 16.39 -3.92
C PHE A 110 8.30 17.00 -4.65
N ALA A 111 7.63 16.16 -5.44
CA ALA A 111 6.31 16.46 -5.97
C ALA A 111 5.24 15.75 -5.13
N TYR A 112 4.01 16.24 -5.22
CA TYR A 112 2.87 15.73 -4.45
C TYR A 112 1.68 15.44 -5.35
N ILE A 113 1.12 14.23 -5.27
CA ILE A 113 -0.13 13.90 -5.96
C ILE A 113 -1.23 13.55 -4.97
N ARG A 114 -2.43 14.05 -5.28
CA ARG A 114 -3.70 13.68 -4.65
C ARG A 114 -4.78 13.75 -5.73
N GLN A 115 -5.93 13.13 -5.51
CA GLN A 115 -7.01 13.07 -6.50
C GLN A 115 -7.44 14.44 -7.08
N ASP A 116 -7.30 15.52 -6.32
CA ASP A 116 -7.60 16.92 -6.71
C ASP A 116 -6.35 17.74 -7.13
N LEU A 117 -5.18 17.12 -7.17
CA LEU A 117 -3.86 17.69 -7.47
C LEU A 117 -3.08 16.80 -8.46
N ASN A 118 -3.75 16.43 -9.56
CA ASN A 118 -3.19 15.55 -10.58
C ASN A 118 -2.27 16.28 -11.57
N PHE A 119 -1.27 15.55 -12.05
CA PHE A 119 -0.40 15.92 -13.16
C PHE A 119 0.24 14.67 -13.76
N LYS A 120 0.73 14.84 -15.00
CA LYS A 120 1.54 13.83 -15.70
C LYS A 120 3.01 14.22 -15.59
N LEU A 121 3.88 13.24 -15.39
CA LEU A 121 5.32 13.46 -15.51
C LEU A 121 5.72 13.65 -16.98
N PRO A 122 6.69 14.51 -17.31
CA PRO A 122 7.22 14.61 -18.67
C PRO A 122 7.78 13.27 -19.14
N ASP A 123 7.48 12.88 -20.39
CA ASP A 123 7.82 11.55 -20.94
C ASP A 123 9.34 11.29 -21.03
N ASP A 124 10.15 12.35 -21.07
CA ASP A 124 11.60 12.32 -21.26
C ASP A 124 12.40 12.46 -19.95
N THR A 125 11.74 12.62 -18.80
CA THR A 125 12.42 12.80 -17.52
C THR A 125 11.79 12.01 -16.38
N TYR A 126 12.63 11.57 -15.43
CA TYR A 126 12.22 11.05 -14.12
C TYR A 126 11.17 9.92 -14.12
N GLN A 127 11.41 8.90 -14.95
CA GLN A 127 10.51 7.74 -15.10
C GLN A 127 10.57 6.74 -13.94
N ALA A 128 11.41 6.99 -12.92
CA ALA A 128 11.50 6.21 -11.70
C ALA A 128 11.92 7.08 -10.51
N GLY A 129 11.72 6.58 -9.30
CA GLY A 129 12.13 7.31 -8.10
C GLY A 129 11.64 6.69 -6.80
N ILE A 130 11.41 7.55 -5.80
CA ILE A 130 10.99 7.15 -4.45
C ILE A 130 9.65 7.78 -4.07
N VAL A 131 8.90 7.07 -3.23
CA VAL A 131 7.78 7.59 -2.44
C VAL A 131 8.21 7.55 -0.97
N ILE A 132 7.94 8.62 -0.22
CA ILE A 132 8.31 8.71 1.19
C ILE A 132 7.09 8.58 2.12
N ARG A 133 7.36 8.06 3.32
CA ARG A 133 6.35 7.82 4.36
C ARG A 133 5.71 9.13 4.84
N PRO A 134 4.45 9.11 5.30
CA PRO A 134 3.80 10.32 5.83
C PRO A 134 4.43 10.86 7.12
N ASP A 135 5.09 9.99 7.92
CA ASP A 135 5.81 10.37 9.15
C ASP A 135 7.22 10.94 8.88
N TYR A 136 7.54 11.33 7.64
CA TYR A 136 8.86 11.84 7.27
C TYR A 136 9.24 13.13 7.98
N GLU A 137 8.27 13.94 8.43
CA GLU A 137 8.51 15.21 9.12
C GLU A 137 9.36 15.04 10.39
N ASP A 138 9.30 13.88 11.05
CA ASP A 138 10.10 13.55 12.24
C ASP A 138 11.61 13.48 11.95
N VAL A 139 11.98 13.17 10.71
CA VAL A 139 13.39 12.97 10.29
C VAL A 139 13.89 14.00 9.28
N ALA A 140 12.98 14.57 8.50
CA ALA A 140 13.26 15.47 7.41
C ALA A 140 12.10 16.47 7.26
N PRO A 141 11.99 17.47 8.15
CA PRO A 141 10.86 18.40 8.15
C PRO A 141 10.81 19.23 6.87
N THR A 142 9.59 19.51 6.41
CA THR A 142 9.36 20.36 5.25
C THR A 142 9.76 21.78 5.56
N ARG A 143 10.56 22.36 4.68
CA ARG A 143 10.93 23.78 4.76
C ARG A 143 9.85 24.61 4.09
N CYS A 144 9.41 24.18 2.91
CA CYS A 144 8.66 25.00 1.98
C CYS A 144 7.72 24.17 1.11
N ALA A 145 6.62 24.78 0.68
CA ALA A 145 5.79 24.22 -0.36
C ALA A 145 5.34 25.30 -1.34
N SER A 146 5.17 24.91 -2.60
CA SER A 146 4.72 25.77 -3.69
C SER A 146 3.65 25.07 -4.52
N PRO A 147 2.59 25.77 -4.96
CA PRO A 147 1.53 25.20 -5.81
C PRO A 147 1.98 24.91 -7.25
N MET A 148 3.29 24.96 -7.51
CA MET A 148 3.92 24.63 -8.78
C MET A 148 5.43 24.41 -8.64
N ASP A 149 6.06 23.90 -9.70
CA ASP A 149 7.51 23.64 -9.77
C ASP A 149 8.30 24.95 -9.68
N MET A 150 9.18 25.09 -8.68
CA MET A 150 10.04 26.25 -8.51
C MET A 150 11.45 26.03 -9.09
N ASN A 151 11.70 24.95 -9.83
CA ASN A 151 13.01 24.62 -10.39
C ASN A 151 14.10 24.67 -9.31
N THR A 152 13.81 24.18 -8.10
CA THR A 152 14.76 24.26 -6.98
C THR A 152 15.95 23.33 -7.16
N ASP A 153 15.90 22.40 -8.13
CA ASP A 153 17.07 21.63 -8.52
C ASP A 153 18.19 22.57 -8.96
N ALA A 154 17.92 23.50 -9.88
CA ALA A 154 18.91 24.40 -10.48
C ALA A 154 19.53 25.43 -9.52
N ARG A 155 18.85 25.74 -8.41
CA ARG A 155 19.23 26.80 -7.46
C ARG A 155 20.12 26.20 -6.34
N THR A 156 21.29 26.77 -6.07
CA THR A 156 22.29 26.21 -5.12
C THR A 156 22.72 27.17 -4.00
N GLY A 157 22.38 28.46 -4.08
CA GLY A 157 22.77 29.47 -3.10
C GLY A 157 21.73 29.68 -1.99
N SER A 158 21.73 28.82 -0.95
CA SER A 158 20.96 28.93 0.32
C SER A 158 19.50 29.44 0.22
N PHE A 159 18.53 28.54 0.43
CA PHE A 159 17.08 28.79 0.31
C PHE A 159 16.38 29.00 1.66
N ASN A 160 17.06 29.65 2.60
CA ASN A 160 16.39 30.01 3.85
C ASN A 160 15.20 30.93 3.50
N ASN A 161 14.02 30.62 4.05
CA ASN A 161 12.72 31.29 3.77
C ASN A 161 12.09 30.99 2.41
N CYS A 162 12.31 29.79 1.89
CA CYS A 162 11.53 29.21 0.78
C CYS A 162 11.71 29.78 -0.59
N LEU A 163 12.35 30.93 -0.71
CA LEU A 163 12.95 31.41 -1.93
C LEU A 163 14.18 32.25 -1.60
N LYS A 164 15.19 32.15 -2.47
CA LYS A 164 16.14 33.21 -2.72
C LYS A 164 16.22 33.35 -4.25
N SER A 165 15.39 34.22 -4.82
CA SER A 165 15.48 34.58 -6.23
C SER A 165 15.88 36.05 -6.33
N ASP A 166 17.07 36.28 -6.87
CA ASP A 166 17.59 37.57 -7.31
C ASP A 166 17.10 37.96 -8.72
N GLU A 167 16.31 37.10 -9.36
CA GLU A 167 16.05 37.17 -10.80
C GLU A 167 14.83 38.01 -11.18
N VAL A 168 13.95 38.41 -10.25
CA VAL A 168 12.72 39.14 -10.62
C VAL A 168 12.29 40.17 -9.57
N GLN A 169 12.11 41.42 -10.01
CA GLN A 169 11.33 42.43 -9.29
C GLN A 169 10.10 42.79 -10.12
N TYR A 170 8.90 42.48 -9.61
CA TYR A 170 7.67 43.07 -10.12
C TYR A 170 7.27 44.24 -9.21
N GLY A 171 7.33 45.46 -9.75
CA GLY A 171 7.14 46.68 -8.96
C GLY A 171 8.31 46.95 -8.01
N SER A 172 8.03 47.59 -6.87
CA SER A 172 9.01 47.92 -5.83
C SER A 172 9.12 46.87 -4.72
N VAL A 173 8.64 45.65 -4.97
CA VAL A 173 8.64 44.55 -3.99
C VAL A 173 9.97 43.82 -4.10
N ASP A 174 10.62 43.58 -2.96
CA ASP A 174 11.83 42.78 -2.89
C ASP A 174 11.47 41.29 -2.77
N TYR A 175 11.65 40.56 -3.87
CA TYR A 175 11.39 39.13 -3.99
C TYR A 175 12.45 38.26 -3.30
N THR A 176 13.56 38.86 -2.87
CA THR A 176 14.71 38.12 -2.31
C THR A 176 14.58 37.80 -0.82
N VAL A 177 13.56 38.37 -0.13
CA VAL A 177 13.47 38.33 1.35
C VAL A 177 12.10 37.95 1.92
N LYS A 178 11.08 37.68 1.09
CA LYS A 178 9.71 37.44 1.55
C LYS A 178 9.11 36.18 0.92
N ASP A 179 8.42 35.39 1.73
CA ASP A 179 7.58 34.29 1.28
C ASP A 179 6.15 34.77 0.93
N CYS A 180 5.31 33.87 0.41
CA CYS A 180 3.92 34.21 0.05
C CYS A 180 3.13 34.73 1.26
N GLN A 181 3.40 34.22 2.47
CA GLN A 181 2.76 34.69 3.70
C GLN A 181 3.10 36.16 3.99
N ASP A 182 4.37 36.55 3.86
CA ASP A 182 4.84 37.92 4.09
C ASP A 182 4.35 38.93 3.02
N TRP A 183 3.85 38.43 1.89
CA TRP A 183 3.12 39.22 0.89
C TRP A 183 1.62 39.32 1.16
N GLY A 184 1.11 38.67 2.21
CA GLY A 184 -0.31 38.64 2.53
C GLY A 184 -1.13 37.81 1.54
N ILE A 185 -0.50 36.88 0.83
CA ILE A 185 -1.17 35.92 -0.06
C ILE A 185 -1.66 34.76 0.82
N ASP A 186 -2.88 34.90 1.33
CA ASP A 186 -3.52 33.98 2.27
C ASP A 186 -4.81 33.35 1.70
N THR A 187 -5.07 33.56 0.42
CA THR A 187 -6.21 32.96 -0.28
C THR A 187 -5.84 32.57 -1.70
N PRO A 188 -6.51 31.55 -2.29
CA PRO A 188 -6.28 31.16 -3.68
C PRO A 188 -6.49 32.33 -4.64
N GLN A 189 -7.51 33.16 -4.41
CA GLN A 189 -7.82 34.29 -5.28
C GLN A 189 -6.71 35.34 -5.31
N LYS A 190 -6.12 35.69 -4.15
CA LYS A 190 -4.97 36.62 -4.12
C LYS A 190 -3.79 36.09 -4.92
N TRP A 191 -3.50 34.78 -4.85
CA TRP A 191 -2.45 34.17 -5.66
C TRP A 191 -2.76 34.32 -7.15
N LEU A 192 -4.00 34.00 -7.56
CA LEU A 192 -4.43 34.10 -8.96
C LEU A 192 -4.39 35.54 -9.48
N ASP A 193 -4.87 36.52 -8.70
CA ASP A 193 -4.90 37.93 -9.08
C ASP A 193 -3.49 38.49 -9.34
N ILE A 194 -2.50 38.04 -8.56
CA ILE A 194 -1.11 38.45 -8.69
C ILE A 194 -0.43 37.73 -9.87
N PHE A 195 -0.59 36.41 -9.94
CA PHE A 195 0.29 35.60 -10.79
C PHE A 195 -0.27 35.31 -12.18
N ILE A 196 -1.59 35.35 -12.41
CA ILE A 196 -2.13 35.19 -13.77
C ILE A 196 -1.61 36.29 -14.72
N PRO A 197 -1.58 37.58 -14.36
CA PRO A 197 -0.96 38.61 -15.20
C PRO A 197 0.52 38.35 -15.49
N VAL A 198 1.28 37.88 -14.49
CA VAL A 198 2.70 37.55 -14.64
C VAL A 198 2.86 36.37 -15.61
N MET A 199 2.13 35.28 -15.42
CA MET A 199 2.14 34.13 -16.34
C MET A 199 1.80 34.54 -17.77
N ARG A 200 0.81 35.42 -17.98
CA ARG A 200 0.48 35.93 -19.32
C ARG A 200 1.62 36.74 -19.93
N ALA A 201 2.27 37.61 -19.14
CA ALA A 201 3.41 38.40 -19.60
C ALA A 201 4.60 37.51 -19.96
N THR A 202 4.89 36.50 -19.16
CA THR A 202 5.99 35.54 -19.37
C THR A 202 5.73 34.68 -20.59
N LYS A 203 4.52 34.12 -20.71
CA LYS A 203 4.13 33.35 -21.91
C LYS A 203 4.21 34.19 -23.18
N ALA A 204 3.85 35.48 -23.12
CA ALA A 204 3.98 36.40 -24.26
C ALA A 204 5.44 36.61 -24.72
N GLN A 205 6.44 36.29 -23.89
CA GLN A 205 7.85 36.32 -24.24
C GLN A 205 8.37 35.00 -24.82
N GLY A 206 7.54 33.95 -24.89
CA GLY A 206 7.84 32.70 -25.60
C GLY A 206 7.33 31.46 -24.88
N THR A 207 7.80 31.21 -23.67
CA THR A 207 7.44 30.03 -22.86
C THR A 207 7.17 30.43 -21.40
N LEU A 208 6.65 29.50 -20.60
CA LEU A 208 6.46 29.70 -19.17
C LEU A 208 7.67 29.27 -18.33
N ASP A 209 8.78 28.85 -18.93
CA ASP A 209 9.88 28.19 -18.21
C ASP A 209 10.63 29.13 -17.24
N GLN A 210 10.47 30.45 -17.40
CA GLN A 210 10.99 31.47 -16.47
C GLN A 210 10.04 31.76 -15.31
N PHE A 211 8.77 31.35 -15.41
CA PHE A 211 7.76 31.61 -14.38
C PHE A 211 8.12 31.07 -12.99
N PRO A 212 8.79 29.90 -12.85
CA PRO A 212 9.29 29.44 -11.55
C PRO A 212 10.12 30.48 -10.79
N GLY A 213 10.84 31.37 -11.48
CA GLY A 213 11.62 32.47 -10.89
C GLY A 213 10.80 33.71 -10.53
N GLN A 214 9.54 33.78 -10.95
CA GLN A 214 8.68 34.97 -10.88
C GLN A 214 7.52 34.82 -9.88
N THR A 215 7.52 33.75 -9.09
CA THR A 215 6.47 33.40 -8.14
C THR A 215 7.01 33.18 -6.73
N CYS A 216 6.12 32.97 -5.76
CA CYS A 216 6.45 32.78 -4.36
C CYS A 216 6.20 31.34 -3.88
N SER A 217 6.80 30.97 -2.75
CA SER A 217 6.51 29.72 -2.01
C SER A 217 6.07 30.03 -0.59
N TYR A 218 5.44 29.08 0.08
CA TYR A 218 4.99 29.18 1.47
C TYR A 218 5.98 28.51 2.43
N THR A 219 6.30 29.17 3.54
CA THR A 219 7.09 28.61 4.64
C THR A 219 6.28 27.58 5.41
N MET A 220 6.84 26.37 5.52
CA MET A 220 6.33 25.24 6.29
C MET A 220 7.22 24.89 7.49
N SER A 221 8.35 25.58 7.63
CA SER A 221 9.42 25.28 8.58
C SER A 221 9.01 25.47 10.04
N VAL A 222 9.39 24.50 10.88
CA VAL A 222 9.32 24.57 12.35
C VAL A 222 10.12 25.73 12.95
N SER A 223 11.08 26.30 12.21
CA SER A 223 11.89 27.42 12.70
C SER A 223 11.10 28.73 12.85
N ASP A 224 9.98 28.87 12.14
CA ASP A 224 9.04 29.99 12.28
C ASP A 224 7.75 29.48 12.92
N GLN A 225 7.65 29.59 14.25
CA GLN A 225 6.54 29.04 15.02
C GLN A 225 5.18 29.66 14.65
N ALA A 226 5.17 30.93 14.25
CA ALA A 226 3.93 31.61 13.88
C ALA A 226 3.40 31.06 12.55
N LYS A 227 4.27 30.92 11.54
CA LYS A 227 3.89 30.36 10.23
C LYS A 227 3.62 28.86 10.33
N PHE A 228 4.39 28.14 11.14
CA PHE A 228 4.20 26.72 11.39
C PHE A 228 2.82 26.39 11.98
N ALA A 229 2.33 27.21 12.91
CA ALA A 229 1.03 26.97 13.56
C ALA A 229 -0.17 26.96 12.59
N THR A 230 -0.04 27.59 11.41
CA THR A 230 -1.11 27.72 10.42
C THR A 230 -0.72 27.16 9.04
N ARG A 231 0.37 26.39 8.95
CA ARG A 231 0.98 25.98 7.68
C ARG A 231 0.04 25.13 6.80
N ALA A 232 -0.86 24.37 7.42
CA ALA A 232 -1.84 23.55 6.69
C ALA A 232 -2.83 24.40 5.89
N ASN A 233 -3.21 25.57 6.43
CA ASN A 233 -4.15 26.49 5.78
C ASN A 233 -3.59 27.03 4.45
N TYR A 234 -2.27 27.14 4.32
CA TYR A 234 -1.63 27.57 3.08
C TYR A 234 -1.49 26.44 2.07
N PHE A 235 -1.14 25.23 2.52
CA PHE A 235 -1.05 24.07 1.62
C PHE A 235 -2.44 23.69 1.05
N SER A 236 -3.52 23.84 1.83
CA SER A 236 -4.89 23.56 1.39
C SER A 236 -5.36 24.40 0.20
N MET A 237 -4.71 25.54 -0.04
CA MET A 237 -5.04 26.42 -1.15
C MET A 237 -4.60 25.85 -2.51
N PHE A 238 -3.67 24.90 -2.55
CA PHE A 238 -2.98 24.49 -3.79
C PHE A 238 -3.96 23.92 -4.82
N ALA A 239 -4.90 23.08 -4.39
CA ALA A 239 -5.92 22.50 -5.27
C ALA A 239 -6.82 23.58 -5.88
N ALA A 240 -7.19 24.60 -5.10
CA ALA A 240 -7.99 25.73 -5.58
C ALA A 240 -7.20 26.62 -6.54
N ILE A 241 -5.90 26.86 -6.28
CA ILE A 241 -5.00 27.58 -7.18
C ILE A 241 -4.89 26.85 -8.51
N ARG A 242 -4.55 25.55 -8.48
CA ARG A 242 -4.42 24.68 -9.66
C ARG A 242 -5.68 24.71 -10.53
N LYS A 243 -6.85 24.63 -9.90
CA LYS A 243 -8.15 24.70 -10.58
C LYS A 243 -8.42 26.08 -11.18
N GLY A 244 -8.03 27.15 -10.49
CA GLY A 244 -8.26 28.53 -10.89
C GLY A 244 -7.37 29.02 -12.04
N VAL A 245 -6.22 28.39 -12.28
CA VAL A 245 -5.37 28.77 -13.41
C VAL A 245 -5.98 28.36 -14.75
N PRO A 246 -6.14 29.29 -15.71
CA PRO A 246 -6.65 29.01 -17.05
C PRO A 246 -5.86 27.90 -17.75
N THR A 247 -6.56 27.06 -18.52
CA THR A 247 -5.96 25.92 -19.22
C THR A 247 -4.84 26.33 -20.17
N ASP A 248 -4.94 27.50 -20.82
CA ASP A 248 -3.89 28.04 -21.68
C ASP A 248 -2.61 28.42 -20.92
N LEU A 249 -2.65 28.53 -19.60
CA LEU A 249 -1.51 28.88 -18.75
C LEU A 249 -1.00 27.70 -17.93
N ARG A 250 -1.46 26.47 -18.19
CA ARG A 250 -0.96 25.27 -17.51
C ARG A 250 0.21 24.66 -18.29
N PRO A 251 1.47 24.80 -17.84
CA PRO A 251 2.59 24.12 -18.48
C PRO A 251 2.54 22.60 -18.29
N ASP A 252 3.11 21.87 -19.24
CA ASP A 252 3.19 20.40 -19.22
C ASP A 252 4.07 19.87 -18.07
N TRP A 253 5.03 20.67 -17.60
CA TRP A 253 5.90 20.36 -16.47
C TRP A 253 5.28 20.69 -15.11
N TRP A 254 4.01 21.09 -15.02
CA TRP A 254 3.43 21.52 -13.75
C TRP A 254 3.27 20.35 -12.75
N ASN A 255 4.05 20.40 -11.67
CA ASN A 255 3.82 19.68 -10.41
C ASN A 255 3.87 20.65 -9.23
N ASP A 256 3.21 20.36 -8.11
CA ASP A 256 3.50 21.06 -6.84
C ASP A 256 4.94 20.73 -6.40
N GLU A 257 5.64 21.66 -5.74
CA GLU A 257 6.99 21.41 -5.24
C GLU A 257 7.06 21.60 -3.72
N ILE A 258 7.50 20.55 -3.04
CA ILE A 258 7.68 20.49 -1.59
C ILE A 258 9.17 20.31 -1.33
N LEU A 259 9.76 21.29 -0.64
CA LEU A 259 11.18 21.28 -0.31
C LEU A 259 11.38 20.69 1.08
N VAL A 260 11.89 19.47 1.10
CA VAL A 260 12.08 18.65 2.29
C VAL A 260 13.54 18.76 2.76
N THR A 261 13.77 18.90 4.06
CA THR A 261 15.14 18.94 4.61
C THR A 261 15.92 17.68 4.22
N ALA A 262 17.18 17.82 3.83
CA ALA A 262 18.00 16.67 3.48
C ALA A 262 18.20 15.80 4.74
N TRP A 263 17.75 14.54 4.69
CA TRP A 263 17.97 13.56 5.76
C TRP A 263 19.46 13.19 5.90
N ASN A 264 19.84 12.58 7.02
CA ASN A 264 21.14 11.92 7.11
C ASN A 264 21.16 10.75 6.11
N ASP A 265 22.08 10.76 5.16
CA ASP A 265 22.16 9.79 4.08
C ASP A 265 23.35 8.82 4.18
N GLU A 266 23.99 8.75 5.35
CA GLU A 266 25.03 7.77 5.65
C GLU A 266 24.50 6.34 5.60
N LYS A 267 23.19 6.15 5.88
CA LYS A 267 22.52 4.85 5.88
C LYS A 267 21.24 4.91 5.08
N ALA A 268 20.91 3.83 4.38
CA ALA A 268 19.63 3.69 3.70
C ALA A 268 18.43 3.80 4.66
N THR A 269 18.56 3.27 5.88
CA THR A 269 17.46 3.20 6.86
C THR A 269 17.10 4.53 7.52
N THR A 270 17.90 5.58 7.35
CA THR A 270 17.58 6.94 7.86
C THR A 270 16.75 7.75 6.86
N ALA A 271 16.72 7.35 5.58
CA ALA A 271 15.84 7.96 4.60
C ALA A 271 14.40 7.49 4.82
N PRO A 272 13.39 8.37 4.77
CA PRO A 272 11.99 8.02 5.02
C PRO A 272 11.31 7.31 3.83
N ILE A 273 12.03 6.50 3.07
CA ILE A 273 11.51 5.82 1.87
C ILE A 273 10.56 4.69 2.28
N GLU A 274 9.38 4.62 1.65
CA GLU A 274 8.47 3.46 1.79
C GLU A 274 8.23 2.68 0.51
N ALA A 275 8.52 3.25 -0.66
CA ALA A 275 8.41 2.56 -1.92
C ALA A 275 9.35 3.16 -2.95
N PHE A 276 9.72 2.33 -3.92
CA PHE A 276 10.20 2.80 -5.21
C PHE A 276 9.02 2.89 -6.16
N TYR A 277 9.11 3.74 -7.17
CA TYR A 277 8.10 3.79 -8.21
C TYR A 277 8.73 3.87 -9.59
N TYR A 278 7.95 3.49 -10.59
CA TYR A 278 8.17 3.84 -11.99
C TYR A 278 6.86 4.31 -12.64
N ASN A 279 6.98 5.02 -13.75
CA ASN A 279 5.84 5.42 -14.57
C ASN A 279 5.31 4.20 -15.34
N LEU A 280 4.03 3.87 -15.20
CA LEU A 280 3.45 2.66 -15.79
C LEU A 280 3.72 2.59 -17.30
N GLY A 281 4.18 1.42 -17.77
CA GLY A 281 4.53 1.19 -19.18
C GLY A 281 5.95 1.64 -19.58
N ASN A 282 6.74 2.21 -18.67
CA ASN A 282 8.12 2.62 -18.96
C ASN A 282 9.15 1.55 -18.55
N GLU A 283 9.72 0.84 -19.52
CA GLU A 283 10.68 -0.26 -19.28
C GLU A 283 11.95 0.20 -18.55
N ALA A 284 12.58 1.29 -19.03
CA ALA A 284 13.77 1.84 -18.40
C ALA A 284 13.49 2.36 -16.97
N GLY A 285 12.29 2.84 -16.71
CA GLY A 285 11.80 3.22 -15.40
C GLY A 285 11.68 2.01 -14.47
N LEU A 286 11.09 0.92 -14.94
CA LEU A 286 11.01 -0.33 -14.18
C LEU A 286 12.39 -0.88 -13.84
N GLU A 287 13.32 -0.95 -14.81
CA GLU A 287 14.70 -1.38 -14.57
C GLU A 287 15.41 -0.53 -13.50
N ALA A 288 15.19 0.80 -13.54
CA ALA A 288 15.73 1.70 -12.54
C ALA A 288 15.13 1.46 -11.15
N ALA A 289 13.81 1.28 -11.04
CA ALA A 289 13.13 0.99 -9.77
C ALA A 289 13.56 -0.36 -9.19
N GLN A 290 13.77 -1.38 -10.03
CA GLN A 290 14.32 -2.68 -9.65
C GLN A 290 15.74 -2.56 -9.10
N SER A 291 16.59 -1.77 -9.77
CA SER A 291 17.94 -1.49 -9.28
C SER A 291 17.93 -0.77 -7.92
N PHE A 292 16.99 0.17 -7.71
CA PHE A 292 16.82 0.83 -6.42
C PHE A 292 16.37 -0.13 -5.31
N GLN A 293 15.40 -1.00 -5.61
CA GLN A 293 14.91 -2.02 -4.68
C GLN A 293 16.02 -2.99 -4.27
N GLN A 294 16.75 -3.51 -5.26
CA GLN A 294 17.86 -4.42 -5.03
C GLN A 294 18.94 -3.78 -4.15
N ALA A 295 19.38 -2.58 -4.50
CA ALA A 295 20.41 -1.87 -3.73
C ALA A 295 19.96 -1.57 -2.28
N TYR A 296 18.67 -1.24 -2.08
CA TYR A 296 18.14 -0.97 -0.74
C TYR A 296 18.10 -2.25 0.09
N TYR A 297 17.68 -3.36 -0.50
CA TYR A 297 17.67 -4.67 0.14
C TYR A 297 19.09 -5.11 0.52
N GLU A 298 20.07 -4.95 -0.37
CA GLU A 298 21.48 -5.26 -0.08
C GLU A 298 22.01 -4.46 1.12
N ASP A 299 21.72 -3.16 1.19
CA ASP A 299 22.20 -2.28 2.27
C ASP A 299 21.47 -2.51 3.61
N THR A 300 20.22 -2.97 3.59
CA THR A 300 19.34 -2.94 4.79
C THR A 300 18.75 -4.27 5.22
N GLN A 301 18.71 -5.25 4.32
CA GLN A 301 17.94 -6.49 4.44
C GLN A 301 16.44 -6.24 4.68
N LYS A 302 15.93 -5.05 4.31
CA LYS A 302 14.53 -4.68 4.39
C LYS A 302 13.91 -4.69 3.00
N TYR A 303 12.67 -5.15 2.94
CA TYR A 303 11.88 -5.20 1.72
C TYR A 303 11.02 -3.93 1.60
N LEU A 304 11.15 -3.20 0.49
CA LEU A 304 10.23 -2.13 0.07
C LEU A 304 9.62 -2.46 -1.30
N PRO A 305 8.34 -2.13 -1.56
CA PRO A 305 7.68 -2.40 -2.82
C PRO A 305 8.19 -1.47 -3.93
N ILE A 306 8.12 -1.98 -5.16
CA ILE A 306 8.05 -1.18 -6.37
C ILE A 306 6.57 -0.98 -6.72
N LEU A 307 6.18 0.26 -7.00
CA LEU A 307 4.85 0.64 -7.44
C LEU A 307 4.88 1.13 -8.89
N ALA A 308 3.91 0.69 -9.69
CA ALA A 308 3.68 1.28 -11.00
C ALA A 308 2.64 2.40 -10.86
N ILE A 309 3.00 3.63 -11.19
CA ILE A 309 2.09 4.79 -11.09
C ILE A 309 1.72 5.23 -12.50
N ASP A 310 0.42 5.21 -12.80
CA ASP A 310 -0.15 5.78 -14.01
C ASP A 310 -0.55 7.23 -13.72
N PHE A 311 0.38 8.17 -13.99
CA PHE A 311 0.17 9.60 -13.75
C PHE A 311 -0.77 10.20 -14.79
N LYS A 312 -1.83 10.87 -14.33
CA LYS A 312 -2.88 11.47 -15.17
C LYS A 312 -3.01 12.97 -14.90
N VAL A 313 -3.55 13.71 -15.87
CA VAL A 313 -3.85 15.15 -15.73
C VAL A 313 -5.34 15.35 -15.39
N ASP A 314 -6.22 14.89 -16.28
CA ASP A 314 -7.66 15.21 -16.23
C ASP A 314 -8.53 14.09 -15.64
N GLU A 315 -7.93 12.97 -15.29
CA GLU A 315 -8.59 11.83 -14.64
C GLU A 315 -7.77 11.37 -13.42
N PRO A 316 -8.35 10.55 -12.51
CA PRO A 316 -7.60 10.04 -11.37
C PRO A 316 -6.41 9.17 -11.81
N SER A 317 -5.22 9.53 -11.32
CA SER A 317 -4.03 8.67 -11.37
C SER A 317 -4.29 7.35 -10.64
N ARG A 318 -3.60 6.29 -11.07
CA ARG A 318 -3.73 4.95 -10.49
C ARG A 318 -2.40 4.46 -9.97
N ILE A 319 -2.44 3.73 -8.86
CA ILE A 319 -1.25 3.19 -8.21
C ILE A 319 -1.40 1.68 -8.13
N TYR A 320 -0.48 1.00 -8.81
CA TYR A 320 -0.52 -0.43 -8.98
C TYR A 320 0.67 -1.12 -8.32
N PHE A 321 0.46 -2.42 -8.08
CA PHE A 321 1.49 -3.35 -7.66
C PHE A 321 1.44 -4.58 -8.55
N SER A 322 2.60 -5.11 -8.89
CA SER A 322 2.77 -6.43 -9.47
C SER A 322 3.91 -7.17 -8.77
N ALA A 323 3.71 -8.46 -8.51
CA ALA A 323 4.75 -9.34 -7.98
C ALA A 323 5.93 -9.53 -8.97
N HIS A 324 5.70 -9.35 -10.27
CA HIS A 324 6.75 -9.43 -11.29
C HIS A 324 7.74 -8.28 -11.23
N ASP A 325 7.28 -7.11 -10.80
CA ASP A 325 8.13 -5.92 -10.74
C ASP A 325 9.18 -6.08 -9.62
N GLN A 326 8.94 -6.96 -8.65
CA GLN A 326 9.75 -7.12 -7.43
C GLN A 326 10.91 -8.10 -7.65
N VAL A 327 12.15 -7.61 -7.66
CA VAL A 327 13.37 -8.43 -7.90
C VAL A 327 13.90 -9.10 -6.64
N VAL A 328 13.48 -8.66 -5.46
CA VAL A 328 13.92 -9.24 -4.17
C VAL A 328 13.05 -10.42 -3.70
N PHE A 329 12.20 -10.94 -4.60
CA PHE A 329 11.25 -12.03 -4.32
C PHE A 329 11.77 -13.43 -4.67
N GLU A 330 12.80 -13.55 -5.51
CA GLU A 330 13.19 -14.83 -6.14
C GLU A 330 13.35 -16.00 -5.16
N ASN A 331 13.96 -15.76 -4.00
CA ASN A 331 14.29 -16.81 -3.02
C ASN A 331 13.26 -16.98 -1.91
N LEU A 332 12.12 -16.29 -1.97
CA LEU A 332 11.08 -16.34 -0.95
C LEU A 332 10.03 -17.40 -1.26
N SER A 333 9.52 -18.06 -0.22
CA SER A 333 8.31 -18.86 -0.33
C SER A 333 7.10 -18.00 -0.70
N ASN A 334 6.06 -18.60 -1.28
CA ASN A 334 4.81 -17.89 -1.55
C ASN A 334 4.23 -17.23 -0.29
N LEU A 335 4.32 -17.93 0.85
CA LEU A 335 3.85 -17.40 2.12
C LEU A 335 4.60 -16.13 2.52
N GLU A 336 5.94 -16.13 2.43
CA GLU A 336 6.75 -14.95 2.77
C GLU A 336 6.46 -13.77 1.84
N LYS A 337 6.36 -14.02 0.52
CA LYS A 337 5.95 -12.99 -0.45
C LYS A 337 4.61 -12.37 -0.08
N ILE A 338 3.62 -13.19 0.25
CA ILE A 338 2.27 -12.72 0.60
C ILE A 338 2.30 -11.91 1.89
N LYS A 339 3.03 -12.36 2.92
CA LYS A 339 3.18 -11.62 4.19
C LYS A 339 3.82 -10.25 3.97
N ILE A 340 4.89 -10.19 3.19
CA ILE A 340 5.59 -8.93 2.86
C ILE A 340 4.67 -8.00 2.07
N THR A 341 4.01 -8.49 1.03
CA THR A 341 3.10 -7.68 0.21
C THR A 341 1.89 -7.19 1.00
N ALA A 342 1.29 -8.04 1.84
CA ALA A 342 0.20 -7.64 2.72
C ALA A 342 0.65 -6.51 3.66
N ASN A 343 1.88 -6.57 4.19
CA ASN A 343 2.46 -5.51 5.01
C ASN A 343 2.62 -4.18 4.28
N TRP A 344 2.92 -4.22 2.97
CA TRP A 344 3.12 -3.03 2.14
C TRP A 344 1.81 -2.37 1.72
N LEU A 345 0.80 -3.17 1.39
CA LEU A 345 -0.35 -2.70 0.62
C LEU A 345 -1.67 -2.70 1.39
N THR A 346 -1.74 -3.38 2.54
CA THR A 346 -2.94 -3.31 3.41
C THR A 346 -3.01 -1.93 4.04
N PRO A 347 -4.12 -1.19 3.89
CA PRO A 347 -4.27 0.10 4.55
C PRO A 347 -4.36 -0.04 6.07
N ASP A 348 -4.17 1.06 6.79
CA ASP A 348 -4.48 1.10 8.22
C ASP A 348 -6.00 0.95 8.45
N PRO A 349 -6.44 0.35 9.57
CA PRO A 349 -7.85 0.32 9.91
C PRO A 349 -8.40 1.75 10.04
N PRO A 350 -9.69 1.99 9.70
CA PRO A 350 -10.30 3.31 9.85
C PRO A 350 -10.12 3.90 11.25
N ALA A 351 -9.64 5.14 11.31
CA ALA A 351 -9.57 5.90 12.56
C ALA A 351 -10.99 6.18 13.11
N GLU A 352 -11.14 6.27 14.44
CA GLU A 352 -12.46 6.39 15.09
C GLU A 352 -13.28 7.60 14.64
N ASN A 353 -12.62 8.70 14.31
CA ASN A 353 -13.25 9.95 13.86
C ASN A 353 -13.36 10.04 12.32
N SER A 354 -13.11 8.95 11.58
CA SER A 354 -13.13 8.94 10.12
C SER A 354 -14.50 8.57 9.54
N ALA A 355 -14.80 9.08 8.34
CA ALA A 355 -15.99 8.71 7.59
C ALA A 355 -16.05 7.19 7.27
N ALA A 356 -14.89 6.54 7.11
CA ALA A 356 -14.82 5.10 6.92
C ALA A 356 -15.26 4.31 8.16
N PHE A 357 -14.94 4.79 9.37
CA PHE A 357 -15.44 4.17 10.60
C PHE A 357 -16.93 4.45 10.84
N GLU A 358 -17.44 5.62 10.43
CA GLU A 358 -18.88 5.85 10.41
C GLU A 358 -19.62 4.86 9.50
N LEU A 359 -19.03 4.52 8.34
CA LEU A 359 -19.57 3.47 7.47
C LEU A 359 -19.54 2.10 8.15
N ASP A 360 -18.46 1.74 8.84
CA ASP A 360 -18.39 0.50 9.63
C ASP A 360 -19.53 0.40 10.65
N LYS A 361 -19.77 1.48 11.42
CA LYS A 361 -20.84 1.56 12.40
C LYS A 361 -22.22 1.46 11.75
N LYS A 362 -22.44 2.17 10.65
CA LYS A 362 -23.70 2.13 9.89
C LYS A 362 -23.99 0.71 9.38
N THR A 363 -23.03 0.06 8.74
CA THR A 363 -23.18 -1.31 8.22
C THR A 363 -23.44 -2.31 9.35
N TYR A 364 -22.76 -2.17 10.49
CA TYR A 364 -23.04 -2.98 11.67
C TYR A 364 -24.51 -2.82 12.11
N GLN A 365 -25.00 -1.59 12.24
CA GLN A 365 -26.38 -1.29 12.65
C GLN A 365 -27.41 -1.85 11.66
N GLU A 366 -27.19 -1.72 10.36
CA GLU A 366 -28.06 -2.27 9.31
C GLU A 366 -28.18 -3.80 9.37
N LEU A 367 -27.15 -4.48 9.87
CA LEU A 367 -27.09 -5.94 9.97
C LEU A 367 -27.39 -6.48 11.38
N LEU A 368 -27.83 -5.63 12.32
CA LEU A 368 -28.12 -6.04 13.70
C LEU A 368 -29.31 -7.00 13.83
N ASN A 369 -30.31 -6.88 12.94
CA ASN A 369 -31.55 -7.66 12.96
C ASN A 369 -31.68 -8.56 11.72
N PRO A 370 -30.80 -9.57 11.55
CA PRO A 370 -30.88 -10.49 10.43
C PRO A 370 -32.11 -11.41 10.55
N SER A 371 -32.54 -11.99 9.43
CA SER A 371 -33.49 -13.11 9.49
C SER A 371 -32.89 -14.29 10.25
N ALA A 372 -33.74 -15.15 10.83
CA ALA A 372 -33.28 -16.38 11.49
C ALA A 372 -32.42 -17.25 10.55
N SER A 373 -32.78 -17.34 9.27
CA SER A 373 -31.99 -18.07 8.27
C SER A 373 -30.60 -17.45 8.06
N ARG A 374 -30.48 -16.11 8.04
CA ARG A 374 -29.20 -15.43 7.85
C ARG A 374 -28.31 -15.55 9.09
N TRP A 375 -28.90 -15.52 10.29
CA TRP A 375 -28.20 -15.77 11.55
C TRP A 375 -27.68 -17.21 11.64
N THR A 376 -28.48 -18.20 11.26
CA THR A 376 -28.05 -19.60 11.17
C THR A 376 -26.95 -19.79 10.13
N LEU A 377 -27.05 -19.14 8.97
CA LEU A 377 -25.95 -19.17 7.99
C LEU A 377 -24.67 -18.56 8.57
N ALA A 378 -24.77 -17.44 9.31
CA ALA A 378 -23.59 -16.81 9.92
C ALA A 378 -22.90 -17.72 10.96
N GLN A 379 -23.68 -18.48 11.74
CA GLN A 379 -23.17 -19.51 12.64
C GLN A 379 -22.44 -20.61 11.88
N GLN A 380 -23.06 -21.13 10.81
CA GLN A 380 -22.44 -22.17 9.99
C GLN A 380 -21.17 -21.67 9.32
N ASP A 381 -21.17 -20.45 8.78
CA ASP A 381 -20.02 -19.82 8.14
C ASP A 381 -18.88 -19.52 9.14
N ALA A 382 -19.10 -19.63 10.45
CA ALA A 382 -18.02 -19.62 11.44
C ALA A 382 -17.18 -20.90 11.44
N ASN A 383 -17.65 -21.97 10.79
CA ASN A 383 -16.88 -23.18 10.60
C ASN A 383 -15.78 -22.95 9.55
N ILE A 384 -14.53 -23.06 9.99
CA ILE A 384 -13.36 -22.79 9.16
C ILE A 384 -12.79 -24.04 8.45
N THR A 385 -13.37 -25.22 8.67
CA THR A 385 -12.83 -26.46 8.10
C THR A 385 -12.92 -26.45 6.57
N SER A 386 -11.93 -27.04 5.90
CA SER A 386 -11.95 -27.20 4.44
C SER A 386 -13.17 -27.97 3.95
N GLN A 387 -13.66 -28.93 4.74
CA GLN A 387 -14.90 -29.67 4.43
C GLN A 387 -16.11 -28.75 4.38
N TYR A 388 -16.23 -27.83 5.35
CA TYR A 388 -17.30 -26.85 5.34
C TYR A 388 -17.17 -25.89 4.15
N LEU A 389 -15.97 -25.37 3.89
CA LEU A 389 -15.71 -24.46 2.77
C LEU A 389 -16.03 -25.11 1.42
N ALA A 390 -15.63 -26.38 1.22
CA ALA A 390 -16.01 -27.14 0.03
C ALA A 390 -17.54 -27.18 -0.13
N ARG A 391 -18.28 -27.50 0.92
CA ARG A 391 -19.76 -27.48 0.88
C ARG A 391 -20.33 -26.09 0.58
N ARG A 392 -19.77 -25.06 1.22
CA ARG A 392 -20.24 -23.67 1.12
C ARG A 392 -20.06 -23.09 -0.28
N PHE A 393 -18.96 -23.41 -0.95
CA PHE A 393 -18.62 -22.89 -2.27
C PHE A 393 -19.07 -23.79 -3.44
N LEU A 394 -19.10 -25.11 -3.25
CA LEU A 394 -19.40 -26.06 -4.32
C LEU A 394 -20.87 -26.53 -4.33
N GLY A 395 -21.58 -26.35 -3.21
CA GLY A 395 -22.97 -26.78 -3.05
C GLY A 395 -23.12 -28.30 -3.23
N PHE A 396 -24.20 -28.73 -3.88
CA PHE A 396 -24.46 -30.15 -4.18
C PHE A 396 -23.86 -30.63 -5.50
N ASN A 397 -22.95 -29.85 -6.10
CA ASN A 397 -22.34 -30.22 -7.37
C ASN A 397 -21.18 -31.22 -7.14
N TYR A 398 -21.53 -32.50 -7.02
CA TYR A 398 -20.60 -33.59 -6.72
C TYR A 398 -19.41 -33.69 -7.70
N LYS A 399 -19.54 -33.14 -8.91
CA LYS A 399 -18.46 -32.98 -9.88
C LYS A 399 -17.20 -32.35 -9.30
N TYR A 400 -17.33 -31.39 -8.37
CA TYR A 400 -16.20 -30.65 -7.81
C TYR A 400 -15.61 -31.29 -6.55
N TYR A 401 -16.20 -32.37 -6.03
CA TYR A 401 -15.73 -33.03 -4.81
C TYR A 401 -14.63 -34.05 -5.12
N THR A 402 -13.57 -33.58 -5.77
CA THR A 402 -12.39 -34.37 -6.11
C THR A 402 -11.29 -34.18 -5.07
N THR A 403 -10.32 -35.09 -5.07
CA THR A 403 -9.14 -35.00 -4.20
C THR A 403 -8.34 -33.74 -4.51
N GLU A 404 -8.23 -33.38 -5.78
CA GLU A 404 -7.44 -32.26 -6.30
C GLU A 404 -8.07 -30.91 -5.91
N VAL A 405 -9.40 -30.77 -6.02
CA VAL A 405 -10.10 -29.56 -5.55
C VAL A 405 -9.99 -29.42 -4.03
N THR A 406 -10.11 -30.52 -3.28
CA THR A 406 -9.95 -30.49 -1.82
C THR A 406 -8.52 -30.11 -1.42
N ALA A 407 -7.51 -30.62 -2.13
CA ALA A 407 -6.11 -30.27 -1.91
C ALA A 407 -5.81 -28.79 -2.21
N LEU A 408 -6.45 -28.20 -3.24
CA LEU A 408 -6.36 -26.78 -3.52
C LEU A 408 -6.99 -25.95 -2.39
N ILE A 409 -8.17 -26.33 -1.89
CA ILE A 409 -8.81 -25.63 -0.76
C ILE A 409 -7.90 -25.65 0.48
N ASN A 410 -7.33 -26.82 0.81
CA ASN A 410 -6.39 -26.94 1.93
C ASN A 410 -5.17 -26.03 1.75
N TYR A 411 -4.58 -26.02 0.56
CA TYR A 411 -3.45 -25.15 0.23
C TYR A 411 -3.78 -23.67 0.46
N MET A 412 -4.97 -23.23 0.05
CA MET A 412 -5.40 -21.83 0.25
C MET A 412 -5.63 -21.50 1.72
N VAL A 413 -6.16 -22.45 2.50
CA VAL A 413 -6.42 -22.30 3.94
C VAL A 413 -5.12 -22.12 4.73
N ASP A 414 -4.03 -22.74 4.30
CA ASP A 414 -2.72 -22.68 4.98
C ASP A 414 -2.08 -21.28 4.95
N PHE A 415 -2.47 -20.42 4.01
CA PHE A 415 -1.98 -19.03 3.96
C PHE A 415 -2.66 -18.11 4.98
N GLU A 416 -3.89 -18.40 5.38
CA GLU A 416 -4.72 -17.43 6.09
C GLU A 416 -4.12 -17.00 7.42
N GLN A 417 -3.89 -17.95 8.31
CA GLN A 417 -3.52 -17.64 9.69
C GLN A 417 -2.17 -16.90 9.78
N PRO A 418 -1.09 -17.33 9.12
CA PRO A 418 0.19 -16.63 9.22
C PRO A 418 0.15 -15.23 8.59
N VAL A 419 -0.62 -15.03 7.50
CA VAL A 419 -0.77 -13.72 6.85
C VAL A 419 -1.62 -12.78 7.71
N ALA A 420 -2.76 -13.25 8.23
CA ALA A 420 -3.61 -12.45 9.11
C ALA A 420 -2.87 -12.04 10.39
N ASN A 421 -2.10 -12.95 10.99
CA ASN A 421 -1.32 -12.68 12.20
C ASN A 421 -0.24 -11.60 11.98
N GLU A 422 0.42 -11.63 10.83
CA GLU A 422 1.43 -10.64 10.46
C GLU A 422 0.86 -9.21 10.50
N ILE A 423 -0.35 -9.02 9.98
CA ILE A 423 -1.02 -7.71 9.98
C ILE A 423 -1.61 -7.38 11.36
N LYS A 424 -2.26 -8.36 12.01
CA LYS A 424 -2.84 -8.20 13.36
C LYS A 424 -1.83 -7.72 14.39
N ALA A 425 -0.57 -8.16 14.27
CA ALA A 425 0.50 -7.75 15.18
C ALA A 425 0.75 -6.24 15.20
N LYS A 426 0.31 -5.49 14.17
CA LYS A 426 0.46 -4.03 14.08
C LYS A 426 -0.67 -3.25 14.75
N TYR A 427 -1.86 -3.85 14.88
CA TYR A 427 -3.07 -3.12 15.23
C TYR A 427 -3.83 -3.78 16.38
N ASN A 428 -4.13 -2.99 17.41
CA ASN A 428 -5.02 -3.41 18.49
C ASN A 428 -6.48 -3.00 18.24
N ARG A 429 -7.02 -3.39 17.07
CA ARG A 429 -8.38 -2.98 16.68
C ARG A 429 -9.44 -3.73 17.50
N GLU A 430 -10.29 -2.98 18.20
CA GLU A 430 -11.44 -3.53 18.94
C GLU A 430 -12.51 -4.11 17.99
N ARG A 431 -13.18 -5.19 18.44
CA ARG A 431 -14.26 -5.85 17.68
C ARG A 431 -15.61 -5.18 17.91
N PRO A 432 -16.56 -5.28 16.95
CA PRO A 432 -17.88 -4.65 17.08
C PRO A 432 -18.67 -5.09 18.31
N PHE A 433 -18.66 -6.39 18.65
CA PHE A 433 -19.41 -6.88 19.82
C PHE A 433 -18.86 -6.38 21.16
N VAL A 434 -17.58 -6.02 21.21
CA VAL A 434 -16.96 -5.41 22.39
C VAL A 434 -17.42 -3.95 22.47
N TYR A 435 -17.26 -3.23 21.35
CA TYR A 435 -17.66 -1.82 21.21
C TYR A 435 -19.13 -1.58 21.59
N TYR A 436 -20.04 -2.42 21.09
CA TYR A 436 -21.49 -2.30 21.32
C TYR A 436 -22.02 -3.14 22.49
N ASN A 437 -21.16 -3.87 23.21
CA ASN A 437 -21.56 -4.83 24.24
C ASN A 437 -22.71 -5.76 23.80
N SER A 438 -22.53 -6.42 22.66
CA SER A 438 -23.55 -7.29 22.05
C SER A 438 -23.21 -8.78 22.15
N GLU A 439 -24.23 -9.63 22.00
CA GLU A 439 -24.07 -11.06 21.77
C GLU A 439 -23.47 -11.31 20.36
N ILE A 440 -22.81 -12.44 20.19
CA ILE A 440 -22.27 -12.92 18.92
C ILE A 440 -22.98 -14.19 18.50
N CYS A 441 -22.89 -14.55 17.21
CA CYS A 441 -23.55 -15.74 16.71
C CYS A 441 -22.91 -17.05 17.18
N THR A 442 -21.64 -17.04 17.61
CA THR A 442 -20.94 -18.18 18.22
C THR A 442 -20.49 -17.89 19.65
N PRO A 443 -21.39 -17.93 20.66
CA PRO A 443 -21.07 -17.61 22.05
C PRO A 443 -19.87 -18.36 22.63
N GLU A 444 -19.64 -19.59 22.17
CA GLU A 444 -18.51 -20.45 22.54
C GLU A 444 -17.14 -19.87 22.14
N ASP A 445 -17.07 -19.04 21.11
CA ASP A 445 -15.83 -18.42 20.64
C ASP A 445 -15.52 -17.09 21.34
N ARG A 446 -16.44 -16.57 22.16
CA ARG A 446 -16.36 -15.21 22.71
C ARG A 446 -15.06 -14.96 23.46
N ASP A 447 -14.69 -15.87 24.36
CA ASP A 447 -13.50 -15.72 25.21
C ASP A 447 -12.21 -15.71 24.37
N PHE A 448 -12.13 -16.55 23.35
CA PHE A 448 -11.02 -16.55 22.40
C PHE A 448 -10.97 -15.22 21.62
N LEU A 449 -12.11 -14.74 21.13
CA LEU A 449 -12.19 -13.51 20.34
C LEU A 449 -11.86 -12.24 21.15
N LEU A 450 -12.01 -12.26 22.47
CA LEU A 450 -11.54 -11.18 23.36
C LEU A 450 -10.02 -11.08 23.43
N THR A 451 -9.31 -12.18 23.18
CA THR A 451 -7.83 -12.22 23.19
C THR A 451 -7.20 -11.89 21.84
N ASN A 452 -8.00 -11.63 20.80
CA ASN A 452 -7.54 -11.49 19.42
C ASN A 452 -8.14 -10.25 18.72
N THR A 453 -7.30 -9.47 18.05
CA THR A 453 -7.67 -8.17 17.44
C THR A 453 -8.57 -8.34 16.20
N SER A 454 -9.31 -7.30 15.81
CA SER A 454 -10.30 -7.39 14.73
C SER A 454 -9.70 -7.33 13.32
N TYR A 455 -8.58 -6.63 13.12
CA TYR A 455 -8.11 -6.26 11.77
C TYR A 455 -6.86 -7.03 11.32
N PRO A 456 -6.85 -7.64 10.12
CA PRO A 456 -7.98 -7.89 9.23
C PRO A 456 -8.80 -9.11 9.70
N SER A 457 -9.90 -9.43 9.03
CA SER A 457 -10.66 -10.66 9.31
C SER A 457 -9.99 -11.89 8.69
N GLY A 458 -9.33 -12.72 9.50
CA GLY A 458 -8.73 -13.98 9.04
C GLY A 458 -9.76 -14.91 8.38
N HIS A 459 -10.93 -15.10 8.99
CA HIS A 459 -12.00 -15.90 8.41
C HIS A 459 -12.41 -15.38 7.02
N SER A 460 -12.59 -14.07 6.87
CA SER A 460 -12.94 -13.49 5.56
C SER A 460 -11.82 -13.71 4.54
N LEU A 461 -10.55 -13.58 4.95
CA LEU A 461 -9.38 -13.85 4.09
C LEU A 461 -9.43 -15.29 3.56
N ARG A 462 -9.70 -16.29 4.41
CA ARG A 462 -9.88 -17.69 4.01
C ARG A 462 -10.95 -17.84 2.93
N GLY A 463 -12.12 -17.23 3.14
CA GLY A 463 -13.22 -17.26 2.19
C GLY A 463 -12.85 -16.66 0.83
N TYR A 464 -12.19 -15.50 0.81
CA TYR A 464 -11.75 -14.87 -0.45
C TYR A 464 -10.69 -15.71 -1.17
N LEU A 465 -9.67 -16.23 -0.47
CA LEU A 465 -8.64 -17.10 -1.06
C LEU A 465 -9.25 -18.35 -1.70
N VAL A 466 -10.18 -19.01 -1.01
CA VAL A 466 -10.90 -20.18 -1.55
C VAL A 466 -11.74 -19.78 -2.77
N GLY A 467 -12.57 -18.74 -2.68
CA GLY A 467 -13.41 -18.29 -3.78
C GLY A 467 -12.62 -17.91 -5.03
N TYR A 468 -11.53 -17.16 -4.87
CA TYR A 468 -10.68 -16.74 -5.98
C TYR A 468 -9.95 -17.92 -6.61
N SER A 469 -9.41 -18.85 -5.81
CA SER A 469 -8.75 -20.05 -6.37
C SER A 469 -9.72 -20.96 -7.14
N LEU A 470 -10.96 -21.12 -6.66
CA LEU A 470 -11.99 -21.89 -7.37
C LEU A 470 -12.42 -21.19 -8.67
N SER A 471 -12.38 -19.85 -8.71
CA SER A 471 -12.61 -19.08 -9.95
C SER A 471 -11.54 -19.34 -11.01
N ASP A 472 -10.30 -19.63 -10.60
CA ASP A 472 -9.23 -20.00 -11.50
C ASP A 472 -9.39 -21.45 -12.01
N VAL A 473 -10.04 -22.34 -11.22
CA VAL A 473 -10.38 -23.70 -11.63
C VAL A 473 -11.51 -23.71 -12.67
N ASP A 474 -12.61 -22.99 -12.42
CA ASP A 474 -13.74 -22.91 -13.35
C ASP A 474 -14.19 -21.48 -13.56
N ASN A 475 -13.62 -20.85 -14.60
CA ASN A 475 -13.91 -19.48 -14.97
C ASN A 475 -15.39 -19.27 -15.35
N SER A 476 -16.11 -20.30 -15.81
CA SER A 476 -17.54 -20.17 -16.15
C SER A 476 -18.41 -19.89 -14.93
N ARG A 477 -17.91 -20.23 -13.73
CA ARG A 477 -18.57 -20.00 -12.42
C ARG A 477 -17.86 -18.96 -11.57
N ARG A 478 -16.91 -18.19 -12.13
CA ARG A 478 -16.13 -17.17 -11.40
C ARG A 478 -17.02 -16.27 -10.54
N SER A 479 -18.04 -15.65 -11.13
CA SER A 479 -18.93 -14.74 -10.40
C SER A 479 -19.68 -15.44 -9.25
N GLU A 480 -20.00 -16.73 -9.37
CA GLU A 480 -20.66 -17.49 -8.30
C GLU A 480 -19.73 -17.69 -7.10
N PHE A 481 -18.48 -18.06 -7.35
CA PHE A 481 -17.47 -18.25 -6.30
C PHE A 481 -17.10 -16.93 -5.62
N GLU A 482 -16.90 -15.86 -6.40
CA GLU A 482 -16.57 -14.54 -5.86
C GLU A 482 -17.73 -13.96 -5.04
N ASN A 483 -18.98 -14.08 -5.51
CA ASN A 483 -20.15 -13.66 -4.73
C ASN A 483 -20.32 -14.50 -3.45
N THR A 484 -19.99 -15.79 -3.51
CA THR A 484 -19.99 -16.65 -2.33
C THR A 484 -18.94 -16.20 -1.31
N ALA A 485 -17.75 -15.81 -1.74
CA ALA A 485 -16.73 -15.27 -0.84
C ALA A 485 -17.18 -13.97 -0.17
N VAL A 486 -17.83 -13.06 -0.92
CA VAL A 486 -18.40 -11.83 -0.37
C VAL A 486 -19.50 -12.13 0.67
N ASP A 487 -20.42 -13.06 0.41
CA ASP A 487 -21.47 -13.41 1.37
C ASP A 487 -20.92 -14.16 2.60
N TYR A 488 -19.91 -15.01 2.43
CA TYR A 488 -19.19 -15.65 3.53
C TYR A 488 -18.49 -14.61 4.42
N ALA A 489 -17.86 -13.59 3.82
CA ALA A 489 -17.27 -12.49 4.58
C ALA A 489 -18.35 -11.66 5.31
N LYS A 490 -19.49 -11.39 4.66
CA LYS A 490 -20.65 -10.71 5.28
C LYS A 490 -21.18 -11.45 6.51
N SER A 491 -21.08 -12.78 6.55
CA SER A 491 -21.44 -13.57 7.75
C SER A 491 -20.65 -13.16 8.99
N ARG A 492 -19.41 -12.67 8.84
CA ARG A 492 -18.59 -12.21 9.98
C ARG A 492 -19.10 -10.89 10.57
N ILE A 493 -19.71 -10.05 9.75
CA ILE A 493 -20.36 -8.80 10.18
C ILE A 493 -21.72 -9.12 10.82
N VAL A 494 -22.52 -10.01 10.21
CA VAL A 494 -23.79 -10.49 10.79
C VAL A 494 -23.55 -11.18 12.14
N CYS A 495 -22.46 -11.92 12.28
CA CYS A 495 -22.04 -12.54 13.54
C CYS A 495 -21.46 -11.54 14.55
N ARG A 496 -21.33 -10.26 14.18
CA ARG A 496 -20.89 -9.11 15.01
C ARG A 496 -19.43 -9.14 15.45
N VAL A 497 -18.61 -9.99 14.81
CA VAL A 497 -17.21 -10.22 15.23
C VAL A 497 -16.19 -9.43 14.41
N HIS A 498 -16.60 -8.84 13.28
CA HIS A 498 -15.76 -8.03 12.40
C HIS A 498 -16.52 -6.84 11.82
N TRP A 499 -15.81 -5.72 11.64
CA TRP A 499 -16.27 -4.53 10.93
C TRP A 499 -16.28 -4.77 9.41
N LEU A 500 -16.98 -3.92 8.65
CA LEU A 500 -16.96 -4.00 7.19
C LEU A 500 -15.53 -3.85 6.65
N SER A 501 -14.79 -2.85 7.12
CA SER A 501 -13.41 -2.61 6.71
C SER A 501 -12.44 -3.74 7.10
N ASP A 502 -12.71 -4.53 8.15
CA ASP A 502 -11.91 -5.74 8.44
C ASP A 502 -12.04 -6.77 7.32
N THR A 503 -13.25 -6.88 6.74
CA THR A 503 -13.54 -7.84 5.67
C THR A 503 -13.06 -7.35 4.31
N GLU A 504 -13.17 -6.05 4.02
CA GLU A 504 -12.65 -5.45 2.79
C GLU A 504 -11.11 -5.45 2.75
N ALA A 505 -10.44 -5.24 3.89
CA ALA A 505 -8.99 -5.41 3.98
C ALA A 505 -8.58 -6.86 3.65
N SER A 506 -9.31 -7.85 4.16
CA SER A 506 -9.08 -9.26 3.82
C SER A 506 -9.30 -9.56 2.33
N LYS A 507 -10.26 -8.89 1.69
CA LYS A 507 -10.47 -8.98 0.23
C LYS A 507 -9.25 -8.46 -0.53
N GLY A 508 -8.73 -7.31 -0.13
CA GLY A 508 -7.50 -6.73 -0.69
C GLY A 508 -6.30 -7.66 -0.52
N ILE A 509 -6.09 -8.20 0.69
CA ILE A 509 -5.03 -9.16 0.97
C ILE A 509 -5.16 -10.43 0.12
N ALA A 510 -6.38 -10.94 -0.09
CA ALA A 510 -6.60 -12.07 -0.99
C ALA A 510 -6.21 -11.71 -2.43
N SER A 511 -6.57 -10.53 -2.93
CA SER A 511 -6.14 -10.08 -4.26
C SER A 511 -4.62 -9.97 -4.39
N MET A 512 -3.93 -9.48 -3.35
CA MET A 512 -2.45 -9.47 -3.26
C MET A 512 -1.88 -10.88 -3.31
N ALA A 513 -2.47 -11.81 -2.57
CA ALA A 513 -2.05 -13.20 -2.57
C ALA A 513 -2.22 -13.85 -3.95
N MET A 514 -3.36 -13.64 -4.60
CA MET A 514 -3.59 -14.18 -5.93
C MET A 514 -2.67 -13.58 -6.99
N ASN A 515 -2.30 -12.29 -6.90
CA ASN A 515 -1.33 -11.67 -7.80
C ASN A 515 0.06 -12.36 -7.70
N ILE A 516 0.45 -12.83 -6.52
CA ILE A 516 1.67 -13.63 -6.34
C ILE A 516 1.49 -15.06 -6.84
N LEU A 517 0.39 -15.72 -6.43
CA LEU A 517 0.18 -17.15 -6.68
C LEU A 517 -0.06 -17.46 -8.16
N LYS A 518 -0.62 -16.54 -8.95
CA LYS A 518 -0.80 -16.71 -10.40
C LYS A 518 0.51 -16.92 -11.18
N TYR A 519 1.66 -16.69 -10.56
CA TYR A 519 2.98 -16.97 -11.12
C TYR A 519 3.79 -17.99 -10.31
N SER A 520 3.13 -18.68 -9.37
CA SER A 520 3.71 -19.80 -8.65
C SER A 520 3.47 -21.10 -9.43
N PRO A 521 4.53 -21.80 -9.88
CA PRO A 521 4.37 -23.09 -10.55
C PRO A 521 3.65 -24.13 -9.68
N GLU A 522 3.80 -24.05 -8.36
CA GLU A 522 3.07 -24.90 -7.41
C GLU A 522 1.55 -24.65 -7.47
N TYR A 523 1.14 -23.38 -7.39
CA TYR A 523 -0.27 -23.01 -7.44
C TYR A 523 -0.88 -23.35 -8.81
N LEU A 524 -0.19 -23.01 -9.90
CA LEU A 524 -0.64 -23.30 -11.26
C LEU A 524 -0.79 -24.81 -11.49
N GLY A 525 0.14 -25.62 -10.99
CA GLY A 525 0.04 -27.08 -11.03
C GLY A 525 -1.18 -27.62 -10.27
N ARG A 526 -1.49 -27.06 -9.09
CA ARG A 526 -2.69 -27.42 -8.31
C ARG A 526 -3.99 -27.03 -9.02
N VAL A 527 -4.06 -25.83 -9.59
CA VAL A 527 -5.22 -25.37 -10.38
C VAL A 527 -5.42 -26.27 -11.60
N GLN A 528 -4.34 -26.63 -12.31
CA GLN A 528 -4.42 -27.50 -13.47
C GLN A 528 -4.89 -28.92 -13.11
N ALA A 529 -4.39 -29.49 -12.00
CA ALA A 529 -4.87 -30.77 -11.49
C ALA A 529 -6.37 -30.72 -11.13
N ALA A 530 -6.80 -29.65 -10.44
CA ALA A 530 -8.20 -29.45 -10.11
C ALA A 530 -9.07 -29.32 -11.36
N LYS A 531 -8.62 -28.55 -12.38
CA LYS A 531 -9.31 -28.44 -13.68
C LYS A 531 -9.52 -29.79 -14.36
N GLN A 532 -8.48 -30.62 -14.42
CA GLN A 532 -8.55 -31.93 -15.05
C GLN A 532 -9.46 -32.89 -14.28
N SER A 533 -9.46 -32.82 -12.95
CA SER A 533 -10.28 -33.70 -12.10
C SER A 533 -11.78 -33.48 -12.27
N ILE A 534 -12.20 -32.30 -12.74
CA ILE A 534 -13.60 -31.93 -12.95
C ILE A 534 -14.02 -31.99 -14.42
N GLN A 535 -13.22 -32.57 -15.32
CA GLN A 535 -13.63 -32.82 -16.70
C GLN A 535 -14.27 -34.20 -16.80
#